data_AF-A0A1M5VVL4-F1
#
_entry.id   AF-A0A1M5VVL4-F1
#
_cell.length_a   1.000
_cell.length_b   1.000
_cell.length_c   1.000
_cell.angle_alpha   90.00
_cell.angle_beta   90.00
_cell.angle_gamma   90.00
#
_symmetry.space_group_name_H-M   'P 1'
#
loop_
_entity.id
_entity.type
_entity.pdbx_description
1 polymer ?
#
loop_
_entity_poly.entity_id
_entity_poly.type
_entity_poly.pdbx_seq_one_letter_code
_entity_poly.pdbx_strand_id
1 'polypeptide(L)'
;MRTEWRAVRRPYGPHQQFTAGRRAAAAALAAAGAADRTVPRDRDGRPLFPPGFAGSISHTDRLAVAVVIPGAAAVGVDIESAVIGPRVAGFVLSGRERNTLLPPAGEFTPRELFSAKEAAFKALYGIGAPEHFLFWKIELDRSDDALIASYRGVTVPVWIRSEEDLSFAVAIQQ
;
A
#
# COMPACT_ATOMS: atom_id res chain seq x y z
N MET A 1 4.85 15.47 6.12
CA MET A 1 4.47 14.13 6.65
C MET A 1 5.19 13.94 7.98
N ARG A 2 4.48 13.59 9.07
CA ARG A 2 5.12 13.22 10.34
C ARG A 2 5.31 11.71 10.37
N THR A 3 6.49 11.25 10.74
CA THR A 3 6.82 9.83 10.88
C THR A 3 7.16 9.52 12.33
N GLU A 4 6.61 8.44 12.87
CA GLU A 4 6.91 7.95 14.21
C GLU A 4 7.31 6.48 14.14
N TRP A 5 8.40 6.12 14.83
CA TRP A 5 8.92 4.76 14.90
C TRP A 5 8.77 4.21 16.30
N ARG A 6 8.32 2.96 16.43
CA ARG A 6 8.24 2.24 17.70
C ARG A 6 8.76 0.83 17.55
N ALA A 7 9.72 0.47 18.38
CA ALA A 7 10.20 -0.90 18.46
C ALA A 7 9.07 -1.84 18.93
N VAL A 8 8.92 -2.96 18.24
CA VAL A 8 8.01 -4.05 18.62
C VAL A 8 8.81 -5.36 18.68
N ARG A 9 8.35 -6.33 19.48
CA ARG A 9 8.92 -7.68 19.42
C ARG A 9 8.73 -8.21 18.00
N ARG A 10 9.76 -8.88 17.45
CA ARG A 10 9.70 -9.46 16.11
C ARG A 10 8.45 -10.33 16.00
N PRO A 11 7.60 -10.11 14.98
CA PRO A 11 6.38 -10.88 14.85
C PRO A 11 6.69 -12.28 14.32
N TYR A 12 6.54 -13.30 15.16
CA TYR A 12 6.81 -14.71 14.79
C TYR A 12 5.59 -15.41 14.14
N GLY A 13 4.62 -14.64 13.63
CA GLY A 13 3.43 -15.21 12.99
C GLY A 13 2.34 -14.18 12.68
N PRO A 14 1.26 -14.62 11.99
CA PRO A 14 0.19 -13.72 11.52
C PRO A 14 -0.49 -12.92 12.64
N HIS A 15 -0.63 -13.50 13.83
CA HIS A 15 -1.24 -12.82 14.98
C HIS A 15 -0.39 -11.64 15.48
N GLN A 16 0.93 -11.82 15.54
CA GLN A 16 1.86 -10.77 15.94
C GLN A 16 1.98 -9.68 14.86
N GLN A 17 2.00 -10.05 13.58
CA GLN A 17 1.98 -9.09 12.47
C GLN A 17 0.71 -8.23 12.51
N PHE A 18 -0.45 -8.87 12.72
CA PHE A 18 -1.72 -8.16 12.91
C PHE A 18 -1.65 -7.18 14.07
N THR A 19 -1.17 -7.63 15.24
CA THR A 19 -1.04 -6.79 16.43
C THR A 19 -0.10 -5.60 16.19
N ALA A 20 1.04 -5.82 15.53
CA ALA A 20 1.98 -4.77 15.18
C ALA A 20 1.35 -3.74 14.23
N GLY A 21 0.66 -4.19 13.19
CA GLY A 21 -0.07 -3.30 12.27
C GLY A 21 -1.15 -2.49 12.96
N ARG A 22 -1.90 -3.06 13.91
CA ARG A 22 -2.91 -2.33 14.69
C ARG A 22 -2.30 -1.29 15.63
N ARG A 23 -1.14 -1.58 16.22
CA ARG A 23 -0.40 -0.59 17.01
C ARG A 23 0.10 0.56 16.14
N ALA A 24 0.61 0.27 14.95
CA ALA A 24 1.02 1.30 13.99
C ALA A 24 -0.17 2.18 13.59
N ALA A 25 -1.34 1.59 13.30
CA ALA A 25 -2.55 2.32 12.94
C ALA A 25 -3.07 3.21 14.09
N ALA A 26 -3.09 2.71 15.32
CA ALA A 26 -3.49 3.49 16.49
C ALA A 26 -2.55 4.68 16.73
N ALA A 27 -1.24 4.50 16.51
CA ALA A 27 -0.26 5.58 16.59
C ALA A 27 -0.46 6.63 15.48
N ALA A 28 -0.66 6.18 14.24
CA ALA A 28 -0.94 7.06 13.10
C ALA A 28 -2.23 7.88 13.31
N LEU A 29 -3.30 7.25 13.83
CA LEU A 29 -4.54 7.93 14.19
C LEU A 29 -4.32 8.99 15.28
N ALA A 30 -3.54 8.66 16.32
CA ALA A 30 -3.20 9.63 17.36
C ALA A 30 -2.42 10.83 16.80
N ALA A 31 -1.44 10.59 15.93
CA ALA A 31 -0.66 11.62 15.26
C ALA A 31 -1.50 12.48 14.30
N ALA A 32 -2.54 11.88 13.70
CA ALA A 32 -3.49 12.56 12.84
C ALA A 32 -4.60 13.32 13.61
N GLY A 33 -4.63 13.24 14.95
CA GLY A 33 -5.58 13.95 15.80
C GLY A 33 -6.91 13.23 16.04
N ALA A 34 -7.01 11.93 15.75
CA ALA A 34 -8.21 11.15 16.00
C ALA A 34 -8.45 10.92 17.50
N ALA A 35 -9.70 11.13 17.93
CA ALA A 35 -10.15 10.81 19.29
C ALA A 35 -10.27 9.29 19.49
N ASP A 36 -10.89 8.58 18.54
CA ASP A 36 -10.90 7.12 18.48
C ASP A 36 -9.66 6.60 17.74
N ARG A 37 -8.99 5.62 18.34
CA ARG A 37 -7.74 5.01 17.84
C ARG A 37 -7.92 3.52 17.58
N THR A 38 -9.16 3.04 17.68
CA THR A 38 -9.52 1.65 17.50
C THR A 38 -9.71 1.38 16.01
N VAL A 39 -9.08 0.31 15.51
CA VAL A 39 -9.22 -0.11 14.11
C VAL A 39 -9.70 -1.56 14.10
N PRO A 40 -11.02 -1.82 14.18
CA PRO A 40 -11.54 -3.18 14.13
C PRO A 40 -11.32 -3.83 12.75
N ARG A 41 -11.79 -5.06 12.60
CA ARG A 41 -11.85 -5.75 11.31
C ARG A 41 -13.30 -5.86 10.84
N ASP A 42 -13.54 -5.66 9.55
CA ASP A 42 -14.78 -6.10 8.93
C ASP A 42 -14.80 -7.62 8.71
N ARG A 43 -15.88 -8.13 8.09
CA ARG A 43 -16.07 -9.57 7.80
C ARG A 43 -15.03 -10.14 6.83
N ASP A 44 -14.40 -9.28 6.03
CA ASP A 44 -13.37 -9.63 5.05
C ASP A 44 -11.94 -9.41 5.60
N GLY A 45 -11.79 -9.06 6.89
CA GLY A 45 -10.50 -8.78 7.53
C GLY A 45 -9.99 -7.34 7.36
N ARG A 46 -10.82 -6.49 6.75
CA ARG A 46 -10.74 -5.04 6.50
C ARG A 46 -10.34 -4.17 7.68
N PRO A 47 -9.23 -3.39 7.73
CA PRO A 47 -9.12 -2.40 8.80
C PRO A 47 -10.20 -1.31 8.65
N LEU A 48 -11.04 -1.17 9.67
CA LEU A 48 -12.06 -0.14 9.73
C LEU A 48 -11.49 1.09 10.45
N PHE A 49 -11.12 2.11 9.70
CA PHE A 49 -10.69 3.39 10.27
C PHE A 49 -11.90 4.23 10.69
N PRO A 50 -11.77 5.07 11.74
CA PRO A 50 -12.87 5.90 12.20
C PRO A 50 -13.29 6.93 11.13
N PRO A 51 -14.56 7.41 11.16
CA PRO A 51 -15.05 8.41 10.22
C PRO A 51 -14.14 9.65 10.16
N GLY A 52 -13.94 10.18 8.95
CA GLY A 52 -13.08 11.33 8.69
C GLY A 52 -11.59 11.00 8.54
N PHE A 53 -11.20 9.73 8.69
CA PHE A 53 -9.82 9.28 8.52
C PHE A 53 -9.75 8.14 7.50
N ALA A 54 -9.12 8.38 6.36
CA ALA A 54 -8.69 7.30 5.49
C ALA A 54 -7.42 6.68 6.08
N GLY A 55 -7.35 5.35 6.09
CA GLY A 55 -6.16 4.66 6.58
C GLY A 55 -5.86 3.35 5.87
N SER A 56 -4.58 2.97 5.91
CA SER A 56 -4.09 1.72 5.35
C SER A 56 -2.97 1.15 6.20
N ILE A 57 -2.81 -0.18 6.16
CA ILE A 57 -1.82 -0.92 6.93
C ILE A 57 -1.12 -1.91 6.00
N SER A 58 0.20 -2.02 6.11
CA SER A 58 0.97 -3.11 5.49
C SER A 58 2.04 -3.62 6.46
N HIS A 59 2.49 -4.86 6.26
CA HIS A 59 3.50 -5.48 7.10
C HIS A 59 4.33 -6.52 6.34
N THR A 60 5.58 -6.68 6.76
CA THR A 60 6.44 -7.82 6.46
C THR A 60 6.62 -8.69 7.73
N ASP A 61 7.57 -9.64 7.71
CA ASP A 61 8.00 -10.38 8.91
C ASP A 61 8.85 -9.53 9.87
N ARG A 62 9.26 -8.32 9.46
CA ARG A 62 10.17 -7.43 10.21
C ARG A 62 9.55 -6.08 10.55
N LEU A 63 8.66 -5.57 9.71
CA LEU A 63 8.12 -4.22 9.81
C LEU A 63 6.60 -4.21 9.67
N ALA A 64 5.93 -3.31 10.38
CA ALA A 64 4.53 -2.98 10.14
C ALA A 64 4.41 -1.45 10.04
N VAL A 65 3.66 -0.97 9.05
CA VAL A 65 3.46 0.45 8.80
C VAL A 65 1.97 0.73 8.64
N ALA A 66 1.55 1.91 9.09
CA ALA A 66 0.23 2.43 8.82
C ALA A 66 0.31 3.88 8.35
N VAL A 67 -0.53 4.23 7.38
CA VAL A 67 -0.71 5.60 6.90
C VAL A 67 -2.14 6.00 7.20
N VAL A 68 -2.33 7.20 7.75
CA VAL A 68 -3.63 7.78 8.06
C VAL A 68 -3.65 9.21 7.54
N ILE A 69 -4.70 9.57 6.81
CA ILE A 69 -4.87 10.89 6.20
C ILE A 69 -6.28 11.42 6.57
N PRO A 70 -6.37 12.50 7.35
CA PRO A 70 -7.65 13.15 7.63
C PRO A 70 -8.28 13.71 6.35
N GLY A 71 -9.58 13.47 6.17
CA GLY A 71 -10.39 14.06 5.10
C GLY A 71 -10.17 13.52 3.68
N ALA A 72 -9.14 12.70 3.45
CA ALA A 72 -8.92 12.05 2.16
C ALA A 72 -9.99 10.99 1.88
N ALA A 73 -10.37 10.81 0.62
CA ALA A 73 -11.30 9.78 0.19
C ALA A 73 -10.77 8.36 0.43
N ALA A 74 -9.49 8.09 0.14
CA ALA A 74 -8.86 6.81 0.43
C ALA A 74 -7.33 6.88 0.46
N VAL A 75 -6.73 5.90 1.12
CA VAL A 75 -5.27 5.70 1.11
C VAL A 75 -4.94 4.21 1.07
N GLY A 76 -3.84 3.88 0.43
CA GLY A 76 -3.25 2.57 0.39
C GLY A 76 -1.77 2.65 0.67
N VAL A 77 -1.26 1.77 1.53
CA VAL A 77 0.18 1.63 1.78
C VAL A 77 0.60 0.21 1.53
N ASP A 78 1.78 0.03 0.95
CA ASP A 78 2.43 -1.25 0.88
C ASP A 78 3.93 -1.20 1.20
N ILE A 79 4.43 -2.29 1.79
CA ILE A 79 5.84 -2.54 2.04
C ILE A 79 6.20 -3.93 1.54
N GLU A 80 7.25 -4.02 0.73
CA GLU A 80 7.70 -5.30 0.17
C GLU A 80 9.22 -5.43 0.30
N SER A 81 9.67 -6.59 0.80
CA SER A 81 11.08 -6.94 0.93
C SER A 81 11.46 -8.18 0.12
N ALA A 82 10.48 -8.96 -0.33
CA ALA A 82 10.69 -10.14 -1.13
C ALA A 82 11.30 -9.79 -2.50
N VAL A 83 12.07 -10.73 -3.04
CA VAL A 83 12.54 -10.64 -4.42
C VAL A 83 11.40 -11.07 -5.34
N ILE A 84 10.96 -10.16 -6.21
CA ILE A 84 9.93 -10.46 -7.21
C ILE A 84 10.60 -11.06 -8.45
N GLY A 85 10.60 -12.38 -8.52
CA GLY A 85 11.20 -13.12 -9.63
C GLY A 85 10.45 -12.97 -10.96
N PRO A 86 11.07 -13.31 -12.11
CA PRO A 86 10.50 -13.08 -13.45
C PRO A 86 9.12 -13.71 -13.66
N ARG A 87 8.85 -14.87 -13.05
CA ARG A 87 7.54 -15.54 -13.15
C ARG A 87 6.43 -14.72 -12.48
N VAL A 88 6.68 -14.18 -11.29
CA VAL A 88 5.71 -13.34 -10.57
C VAL A 88 5.56 -12.00 -11.30
N ALA A 89 6.67 -11.39 -11.70
CA ALA A 89 6.66 -10.16 -12.48
C ALA A 89 5.86 -10.31 -13.79
N GLY A 90 6.04 -11.42 -14.52
CA GLY A 90 5.30 -11.69 -15.75
C GLY A 90 3.81 -11.98 -15.56
N PHE A 91 3.39 -12.35 -14.35
CA PHE A 91 1.98 -12.51 -14.00
C PHE A 91 1.34 -11.19 -13.53
N VAL A 92 2.06 -10.42 -12.72
CA VAL A 92 1.55 -9.20 -12.08
C VAL A 92 1.61 -7.99 -13.03
N LEU A 93 2.61 -7.94 -13.89
CA LEU A 93 2.86 -6.81 -14.78
C LEU A 93 2.43 -7.13 -16.22
N SER A 94 1.66 -6.21 -16.81
CA SER A 94 1.25 -6.27 -18.20
C SER A 94 2.48 -6.17 -19.12
N GLY A 95 2.34 -6.62 -20.37
CA GLY A 95 3.43 -6.49 -21.35
C GLY A 95 3.85 -5.03 -21.55
N ARG A 96 2.89 -4.09 -21.51
CA ARG A 96 3.14 -2.66 -21.60
C ARG A 96 3.97 -2.17 -20.42
N GLU A 97 3.59 -2.50 -19.19
CA GLU A 97 4.31 -2.10 -17.98
C GLU A 97 5.74 -2.65 -17.99
N ARG A 98 5.94 -3.92 -18.36
CA ARG A 98 7.28 -4.52 -18.45
C ARG A 98 8.16 -3.83 -19.48
N ASN A 99 7.59 -3.36 -20.59
CA ASN A 99 8.34 -2.72 -21.67
C ASN A 99 8.61 -1.23 -21.43
N THR A 100 7.88 -0.57 -20.53
CA THR A 100 7.94 0.89 -20.34
C THR A 100 8.40 1.33 -18.96
N LEU A 101 8.19 0.51 -17.93
CA LEU A 101 8.49 0.85 -16.54
C LEU A 101 9.70 0.11 -15.97
N LEU A 102 10.03 -1.07 -16.50
CA LEU A 102 11.23 -1.83 -16.11
C LEU A 102 12.45 -1.44 -16.96
N PRO A 103 13.68 -1.66 -16.45
CA PRO A 103 14.90 -1.53 -17.23
C PRO A 103 14.87 -2.38 -18.51
N PRO A 104 15.44 -1.90 -19.63
CA PRO A 104 16.21 -0.65 -19.74
C PRO A 104 15.38 0.61 -20.06
N ALA A 105 14.09 0.48 -20.38
CA ALA A 105 13.27 1.61 -20.83
C ALA A 105 12.75 2.47 -19.67
N GLY A 106 12.47 1.85 -18.53
CA GLY A 106 12.08 2.53 -17.30
C GLY A 106 13.11 2.35 -16.19
N GLU A 107 12.78 2.93 -15.04
CA GLU A 107 13.67 3.02 -13.88
C GLU A 107 13.25 2.13 -12.70
N PHE A 108 12.05 1.56 -12.74
CA PHE A 108 11.50 0.81 -11.61
C PHE A 108 11.90 -0.66 -11.62
N THR A 109 12.07 -1.21 -10.43
CA THR A 109 12.25 -2.64 -10.23
C THR A 109 10.91 -3.39 -10.20
N PRO A 110 10.90 -4.72 -10.42
CA PRO A 110 9.69 -5.52 -10.24
C PRO A 110 9.08 -5.44 -8.84
N ARG A 111 9.92 -5.28 -7.79
CA ARG A 111 9.46 -5.11 -6.40
C ARG A 111 8.69 -3.81 -6.21
N GLU A 112 9.20 -2.73 -6.76
CA GLU A 112 8.56 -1.41 -6.70
C GLU A 112 7.20 -1.41 -7.38
N LEU A 113 7.11 -1.95 -8.60
CA LEU A 113 5.85 -2.02 -9.34
C LEU A 113 4.84 -2.96 -8.67
N PHE A 114 5.30 -4.07 -8.09
CA PHE A 114 4.46 -4.96 -7.29
C PHE A 114 3.85 -4.21 -6.10
N SER A 115 4.69 -3.57 -5.30
CA SER A 115 4.26 -2.82 -4.11
C SER A 115 3.33 -1.65 -4.50
N ALA A 116 3.60 -0.98 -5.62
CA ALA A 116 2.73 0.07 -6.14
C ALA A 116 1.33 -0.43 -6.50
N LYS A 117 1.20 -1.60 -7.13
CA LYS A 117 -0.11 -2.19 -7.41
C LYS A 117 -0.84 -2.58 -6.13
N GLU A 118 -0.15 -3.11 -5.13
CA GLU A 118 -0.78 -3.43 -3.84
C GLU A 118 -1.25 -2.19 -3.08
N ALA A 119 -0.44 -1.12 -3.06
CA ALA A 119 -0.84 0.16 -2.48
C ALA A 119 -2.05 0.75 -3.22
N ALA A 120 -2.00 0.79 -4.56
CA ALA A 120 -3.14 1.24 -5.37
C ALA A 120 -4.40 0.40 -5.13
N PHE A 121 -4.25 -0.92 -5.04
CA PHE A 121 -5.36 -1.82 -4.73
C PHE A 121 -6.03 -1.47 -3.41
N LYS A 122 -5.26 -1.26 -2.34
CA LYS A 122 -5.79 -0.88 -1.02
C LYS A 122 -6.53 0.46 -1.06
N ALA A 123 -6.02 1.45 -1.82
CA ALA A 123 -6.69 2.74 -2.00
C ALA A 123 -7.99 2.62 -2.81
N LEU A 124 -7.93 1.97 -3.98
CA LEU A 124 -9.08 1.80 -4.88
C LEU A 124 -10.18 0.93 -4.26
N TYR A 125 -9.80 -0.06 -3.45
CA TYR A 125 -10.77 -0.86 -2.69
C TYR A 125 -11.54 0.00 -1.69
N GLY A 126 -10.87 0.97 -1.04
CA GLY A 126 -11.48 1.90 -0.10
C GLY A 126 -12.62 2.76 -0.69
N ILE A 127 -12.62 2.97 -2.02
CA ILE A 127 -13.65 3.74 -2.74
C ILE A 127 -14.64 2.88 -3.53
N GLY A 128 -14.74 1.58 -3.23
CA GLY A 128 -15.82 0.71 -3.75
C GLY A 128 -15.46 -0.14 -4.97
N ALA A 129 -14.20 -0.60 -5.07
CA ALA A 129 -13.85 -1.58 -6.10
C ALA A 129 -14.71 -2.87 -5.98
N PRO A 130 -15.11 -3.48 -7.11
CA PRO A 130 -16.06 -4.58 -7.13
C PRO A 130 -15.52 -5.88 -6.50
N GLU A 131 -16.43 -6.82 -6.18
CA GLU A 131 -16.07 -8.19 -5.82
C GLU A 131 -15.15 -8.83 -6.87
N HIS A 132 -14.16 -9.61 -6.42
CA HIS A 132 -13.08 -10.18 -7.24
C HIS A 132 -12.17 -9.16 -7.96
N PHE A 133 -12.05 -7.95 -7.41
CA PHE A 133 -10.98 -7.03 -7.78
C PHE A 133 -9.62 -7.64 -7.42
N LEU A 134 -8.72 -7.71 -8.40
CA LEU A 134 -7.40 -8.33 -8.26
C LEU A 134 -6.35 -7.27 -8.61
N PHE A 135 -5.36 -7.08 -7.73
CA PHE A 135 -4.41 -5.98 -7.83
C PHE A 135 -3.61 -5.99 -9.15
N TRP A 136 -3.33 -7.15 -9.74
CA TRP A 136 -2.60 -7.23 -11.02
C TRP A 136 -3.39 -6.71 -12.22
N LYS A 137 -4.71 -6.48 -12.09
CA LYS A 137 -5.54 -5.83 -13.13
C LYS A 137 -5.43 -4.30 -13.10
N ILE A 138 -4.76 -3.73 -12.10
CA ILE A 138 -4.45 -2.30 -12.06
C ILE A 138 -3.33 -2.06 -13.06
N GLU A 139 -3.52 -1.08 -13.94
CA GLU A 139 -2.47 -0.67 -14.88
C GLU A 139 -1.70 0.52 -14.31
N LEU A 140 -0.38 0.50 -14.45
CA LEU A 140 0.53 1.55 -14.04
C LEU A 140 1.06 2.31 -15.26
N ASP A 141 1.14 3.62 -15.11
CA ASP A 141 1.73 4.55 -16.07
C ASP A 141 2.66 5.52 -15.34
N ARG A 142 3.74 5.97 -16.01
CA ARG A 142 4.62 6.99 -15.47
C ARG A 142 3.96 8.36 -15.57
N SER A 143 4.09 9.17 -14.53
CA SER A 143 3.74 10.58 -14.52
C SER A 143 4.78 11.35 -13.72
N ASP A 144 5.62 12.17 -14.34
CA ASP A 144 6.63 13.05 -13.71
C ASP A 144 7.23 12.58 -12.37
N ASP A 145 6.58 12.88 -11.24
CA ASP A 145 7.07 12.57 -9.89
C ASP A 145 6.43 11.32 -9.22
N ALA A 146 5.55 10.61 -9.92
CA ALA A 146 4.79 9.46 -9.41
C ALA A 146 4.50 8.39 -10.49
N LEU A 147 3.87 7.31 -10.07
CA LEU A 147 3.09 6.45 -10.95
C LEU A 147 1.62 6.86 -10.86
N ILE A 148 0.88 6.65 -11.94
CA ILE A 148 -0.59 6.69 -11.93
C ILE A 148 -1.08 5.27 -12.08
N ALA A 149 -1.79 4.80 -11.05
CA ALA A 149 -2.50 3.54 -11.09
C ALA A 149 -3.92 3.77 -11.60
N SER A 150 -4.36 2.94 -12.54
CA SER A 150 -5.69 3.03 -13.13
C SER A 150 -6.42 1.69 -13.11
N TYR A 151 -7.72 1.75 -12.81
CA TYR A 151 -8.61 0.60 -12.92
C TYR A 151 -10.02 1.06 -13.29
N ARG A 152 -10.55 0.57 -14.41
CA ARG A 152 -11.91 0.89 -14.91
C ARG A 152 -12.21 2.40 -14.95
N GLY A 153 -11.23 3.21 -15.34
CA GLY A 153 -11.37 4.67 -15.46
C GLY A 153 -11.16 5.45 -14.16
N VAL A 154 -11.00 4.78 -13.02
CA VAL A 154 -10.60 5.42 -11.76
C VAL A 154 -9.08 5.43 -11.67
N THR A 155 -8.51 6.58 -11.35
CA THR A 155 -7.06 6.76 -11.21
C THR A 155 -6.69 7.15 -9.79
N VAL A 156 -5.53 6.68 -9.32
CA VAL A 156 -4.92 7.08 -8.05
C VAL A 156 -3.41 7.27 -8.25
N PRO A 157 -2.83 8.41 -7.82
CA PRO A 157 -1.38 8.58 -7.81
C PRO A 157 -0.73 7.65 -6.79
N VAL A 158 0.42 7.11 -7.14
CA VAL A 158 1.22 6.20 -6.31
C VAL A 158 2.66 6.69 -6.27
N TRP A 159 3.16 6.93 -5.06
CA TRP A 159 4.55 7.29 -4.81
C TRP A 159 5.32 6.09 -4.28
N ILE A 160 6.54 5.92 -4.78
CA ILE A 160 7.43 4.83 -4.37
C ILE A 160 8.71 5.42 -3.81
N ARG A 161 9.20 4.83 -2.72
CA ARG A 161 10.56 4.98 -2.23
C ARG A 161 11.11 3.61 -1.89
N SER A 162 12.35 3.34 -2.27
CA SER A 162 13.03 2.09 -1.95
C SER A 162 14.36 2.35 -1.26
N GLU A 163 14.68 1.49 -0.31
CA GLU A 163 16.02 1.27 0.23
C GLU A 163 16.48 -0.15 -0.20
N GLU A 164 17.75 -0.52 0.03
CA GLU A 164 18.39 -1.72 -0.56
C GLU A 164 17.51 -2.99 -0.54
N ASP A 165 16.82 -3.29 0.56
CA ASP A 165 16.03 -4.50 0.73
C ASP A 165 14.52 -4.25 0.97
N LEU A 166 14.03 -3.01 0.82
CA LEU A 166 12.65 -2.66 1.13
C LEU A 166 12.10 -1.59 0.18
N SER A 167 10.98 -1.90 -0.47
CA SER A 167 10.18 -0.93 -1.21
C SER A 167 8.98 -0.48 -0.38
N PHE A 168 8.68 0.81 -0.42
CA PHE A 168 7.55 1.45 0.22
C PHE A 168 6.73 2.18 -0.83
N ALA A 169 5.44 1.85 -0.93
CA ALA A 169 4.50 2.48 -1.85
C ALA A 169 3.31 3.09 -1.10
N VAL A 170 2.89 4.29 -1.50
CA VAL A 170 1.68 4.94 -0.97
C VAL A 170 0.83 5.44 -2.13
N ALA A 171 -0.44 5.08 -2.12
CA ALA A 171 -1.46 5.59 -3.02
C ALA A 171 -2.44 6.46 -2.23
N ILE A 172 -2.72 7.68 -2.69
CA ILE A 172 -3.62 8.62 -2.00
C ILE A 172 -4.68 9.11 -2.97
N GLN A 173 -5.94 8.93 -2.60
CA GLN A 173 -7.07 9.59 -3.25
C GLN A 173 -7.60 10.68 -2.32
N GLN A 174 -7.66 11.91 -2.82
CA GLN A 174 -8.21 13.05 -2.07
C GLN A 174 -9.72 13.00 -2.04
#